data_AF-W4KJ45-F1
#
_entry.id   AF-W4KJ45-F1
#
_cell.length_a   1.000
_cell.length_b   1.000
_cell.length_c   1.000
_cell.angle_alpha   90.00
_cell.angle_beta   90.00
_cell.angle_gamma   90.00
#
_symmetry.space_group_name_H-M   'P 1'
#
loop_
_entity.id
_entity.type
_entity.pdbx_description
1 polymer ?
#
loop_
_entity_poly.entity_id
_entity_poly.type
_entity_poly.pdbx_seq_one_letter_code
_entity_poly.pdbx_strand_id
1 'polypeptide(L)' 'MLPKLQACLEHNFPGFTIHALDHGDPELTESREACRAYALKYRGVRQDELQPHAAEGEETLSHHALAHPSSEADDAVPNE' A
#
# COMPACT_ATOMS: atom_id res chain seq x y z
N MET A 1 -9.23 -4.73 15.69
CA MET A 1 -10.13 -3.81 14.96
C MET A 1 -10.70 -4.42 13.68
N LEU A 2 -9.99 -5.33 13.02
CA LEU A 2 -10.38 -5.95 11.74
C LEU A 2 -11.82 -6.48 11.67
N PRO A 3 -12.38 -7.17 12.70
CA PRO A 3 -13.76 -7.67 12.62
C PRO A 3 -14.83 -6.57 12.52
N LYS A 4 -14.62 -5.44 13.20
CA LYS A 4 -15.56 -4.30 13.15
C LYS A 4 -15.50 -3.59 11.80
N LEU A 5 -14.28 -3.47 11.25
CA LEU A 5 -14.08 -2.90 9.92
C LEU A 5 -14.72 -3.78 8.84
N GLN A 6 -14.50 -5.09 8.92
CA GLN A 6 -15.10 -6.06 8.01
C GLN A 6 -16.63 -5.95 8.01
N ALA A 7 -17.26 -5.99 9.18
CA ALA A 7 -18.71 -5.87 9.29
C ALA A 7 -19.24 -4.54 8.71
N CYS A 8 -18.50 -3.45 8.90
CA CYS A 8 -18.84 -2.16 8.29
C CYS A 8 -18.77 -2.21 6.76
N LEU A 9 -17.71 -2.79 6.19
CA LEU A 9 -17.54 -2.90 4.75
C LEU A 9 -18.58 -3.83 4.12
N GLU A 10 -18.87 -4.97 4.73
CA GLU A 10 -19.91 -5.90 4.24
C GLU A 10 -21.29 -5.26 4.22
N HIS A 11 -21.60 -4.43 5.23
CA HIS A 11 -22.85 -3.68 5.26
C HIS A 11 -22.94 -2.64 4.12
N ASN A 12 -21.84 -1.93 3.83
CA ASN A 12 -21.81 -0.87 2.83
C ASN A 12 -21.68 -1.39 1.38
N PHE A 13 -21.12 -2.58 1.18
CA PHE A 13 -20.85 -3.17 -0.14
C PHE A 13 -21.58 -4.51 -0.31
N PRO A 14 -22.92 -4.50 -0.42
CA PRO A 14 -23.68 -5.74 -0.61
C PRO A 14 -23.29 -6.40 -1.94
N GLY A 15 -23.09 -7.72 -1.89
CA GLY A 15 -22.66 -8.52 -3.04
C GLY A 15 -21.15 -8.73 -3.13
N PHE A 16 -20.36 -8.12 -2.23
CA PHE A 16 -18.94 -8.40 -2.07
C PHE A 16 -18.67 -9.17 -0.78
N THR A 17 -17.86 -10.21 -0.87
CA THR A 17 -17.29 -10.87 0.32
C THR A 17 -16.05 -10.11 0.75
N ILE A 18 -16.00 -9.65 1.99
CA ILE A 18 -14.87 -8.90 2.52
C ILE A 18 -13.96 -9.85 3.31
N HIS A 19 -12.67 -9.85 2.96
CA HIS A 19 -11.63 -10.59 3.69
C HIS A 19 -10.71 -9.59 4.38
N ALA A 20 -10.83 -9.44 5.71
CA ALA A 20 -10.02 -8.52 6.51
C ALA A 20 -8.84 -9.24 7.18
N LEU A 21 -7.87 -9.67 6.37
CA LEU A 21 -6.68 -10.40 6.81
C LEU A 21 -5.70 -9.48 7.53
N ASP A 22 -5.09 -9.97 8.61
CA ASP A 22 -4.09 -9.23 9.38
C ASP A 22 -2.71 -9.27 8.69
N HIS A 23 -1.81 -8.35 9.07
CA HIS A 23 -0.45 -8.32 8.52
C HIS A 23 0.33 -9.62 8.77
N GLY A 24 0.11 -10.28 9.91
CA GLY A 24 0.76 -11.56 10.24
C GLY A 24 0.12 -12.78 9.59
N ASP A 25 -0.98 -12.61 8.84
CA ASP A 25 -1.72 -13.71 8.26
C ASP A 25 -1.03 -14.25 7.00
N PRO A 26 -0.69 -15.55 6.94
CA PRO A 26 -0.09 -16.13 5.73
C PRO A 26 -1.01 -16.02 4.49
N GLU A 27 -2.33 -16.02 4.67
CA GLU A 27 -3.30 -15.91 3.58
C GLU A 27 -3.21 -14.53 2.89
N LEU A 28 -2.80 -13.48 3.62
CA LEU A 28 -2.56 -12.16 3.03
C LEU A 28 -1.40 -12.21 2.02
N THR A 29 -0.35 -12.98 2.33
CA THR A 29 0.79 -13.15 1.43
C THR A 29 0.37 -13.93 0.19
N GLU A 30 -0.37 -15.03 0.37
CA GLU A 30 -0.88 -15.83 -0.75
C GLU A 30 -1.75 -15.00 -1.69
N SER A 31 -2.69 -14.22 -1.14
CA SER A 31 -3.56 -13.33 -1.91
C SER A 31 -2.76 -12.34 -2.75
N ARG A 32 -1.75 -11.69 -2.15
CA ARG A 32 -0.88 -10.72 -2.84
C ARG A 32 -0.10 -11.36 -3.98
N GLU A 33 0.48 -12.54 -3.77
CA GLU A 33 1.22 -13.25 -4.80
C GLU A 33 0.31 -13.76 -5.93
N ALA A 34 -0.91 -14.21 -5.61
CA ALA A 34 -1.89 -14.60 -6.61
C ALA A 34 -2.28 -13.42 -7.53
N CYS A 35 -2.53 -12.24 -6.95
CA CYS A 35 -2.77 -11.01 -7.72
C CYS A 35 -1.59 -10.64 -8.61
N ARG A 36 -0.37 -10.73 -8.08
CA ARG A 36 0.87 -10.45 -8.82
C ARG A 36 1.02 -11.39 -10.01
N ALA A 37 0.87 -12.70 -9.80
CA ALA A 37 0.96 -13.71 -10.84
C ALA A 37 -0.10 -13.50 -11.94
N TYR A 38 -1.33 -13.16 -11.55
CA TYR A 38 -2.40 -12.85 -12.49
C TYR A 38 -2.06 -11.63 -13.37
N ALA A 39 -1.54 -10.56 -12.76
CA ALA A 39 -1.16 -9.35 -13.48
C ALA A 39 -0.06 -9.62 -14.53
N LEU A 40 0.99 -10.35 -14.14
CA LEU A 40 2.07 -10.74 -15.04
C LEU A 40 1.57 -11.61 -16.19
N LYS A 41 0.70 -12.58 -15.90
CA LYS A 41 0.27 -13.58 -16.87
C LYS A 41 -0.79 -13.08 -17.86
N TYR A 42 -1.71 -12.23 -17.41
CA TYR A 42 -2.92 -11.90 -18.18
C TYR A 42 -3.12 -10.41 -18.44
N ARG A 43 -2.41 -9.53 -17.74
CA ARG A 43 -2.61 -8.06 -17.83
C ARG A 43 -1.46 -7.33 -18.51
N GLY A 44 -0.41 -8.04 -18.92
CA GLY A 44 0.74 -7.46 -19.62
C GLY A 44 1.65 -6.62 -18.73
N VAL A 45 1.49 -6.72 -17.40
CA VAL A 45 2.37 -6.05 -16.44
C VAL A 45 3.75 -6.71 -16.50
N ARG A 46 4.81 -5.92 -16.54
CA ARG A 46 6.19 -6.42 -16.49
C ARG A 46 6.65 -6.62 -15.05
N GLN A 47 7.68 -7.45 -14.87
CA GLN A 47 8.20 -7.77 -13.55
C GLN A 47 8.71 -6.54 -12.78
N ASP A 48 9.37 -5.62 -13.48
CA ASP A 48 9.92 -4.40 -12.93
C ASP A 48 8.80 -3.43 -12.48
N GLU A 49 7.66 -3.40 -13.17
CA GLU A 49 6.52 -2.53 -12.82
C GLU A 49 5.81 -2.91 -11.51
N LEU A 50 6.08 -4.09 -10.95
CA LEU A 50 5.43 -4.57 -9.74
C LEU A 50 5.94 -3.91 -8.46
N GLN A 51 7.11 -3.28 -8.51
CA GLN A 51 7.72 -2.61 -7.36
C GLN A 51 8.29 -1.25 -7.80
N PRO A 52 8.26 -0.24 -6.93
CA PRO A 52 9.00 0.99 -7.17
C PRO A 52 10.49 0.67 -7.37
N HIS A 53 11.03 1.09 -8.50
CA HIS A 53 12.45 0.95 -8.83
C HIS A 53 12.90 2.21 -9.57
N ALA A 54 14.19 2.51 -9.53
CA ALA A 54 14.81 3.53 -10.34
C ALA A 54 15.63 2.88 -11.45
N ALA A 55 15.58 3.43 -12.66
CA ALA A 55 16.54 3.07 -13.69
C ALA A 55 17.94 3.63 -13.35
N GLU A 56 18.95 3.21 -14.10
CA GLU A 56 20.31 3.74 -13.95
C GLU A 56 20.31 5.26 -14.19
N GLY A 57 20.74 6.02 -13.16
CA GLY A 57 20.76 7.48 -13.19
C GLY A 57 19.48 8.17 -12.73
N GLU A 58 18.43 7.43 -12.35
CA GLU A 58 17.22 7.98 -11.74
C GLU A 58 17.30 7.94 -10.20
N GLU A 59 16.76 8.97 -9.55
CA GLU A 59 16.58 8.97 -8.10
C GLU A 59 15.15 8.66 -7.72
N THR A 60 14.96 7.79 -6.72
CA THR A 60 13.62 7.50 -6.19
C THR A 60 13.14 8.64 -5.28
N LEU A 61 11.82 8.81 -5.19
CA LEU A 61 11.23 9.75 -4.22
C LEU A 61 11.59 9.41 -2.77
N SER A 62 11.78 8.12 -2.46
CA SER A 62 12.27 7.69 -1.15
C SER A 62 13.69 8.15 -0.86
N HIS A 63 14.57 8.18 -1.86
CA HIS A 63 15.92 8.73 -1.73
C HIS A 63 15.88 10.23 -1.42
N HIS A 64 15.01 10.96 -2.14
CA HIS A 64 14.79 12.39 -1.93
C HIS A 64 14.23 12.70 -0.54
N ALA A 65 13.27 11.91 -0.05
CA ALA A 65 12.67 12.08 1.28
C ALA A 65 13.66 11.81 2.43
N LEU A 66 14.62 10.90 2.24
CA LEU A 66 15.69 10.64 3.20
C LEU A 66 16.76 11.75 3.19
N ALA A 67 17.04 12.34 2.03
CA ALA A 67 18.01 13.43 1.87
C ALA A 67 17.49 14.77 2.41
N HIS A 68 16.19 14.99 2.35
CA HIS A 68 15.51 16.17 2.88
C HIS A 68 14.48 15.76 3.92
N PRO A 69 14.89 15.51 5.18
CA PRO A 69 13.91 15.37 6.25
C PRO A 69 13.06 16.65 6.26
N SER A 70 11.76 16.51 6.09
CA SER A 70 10.80 17.60 6.20
C SER A 70 11.09 18.36 7.49
N SER A 71 11.53 19.61 7.38
CA SER A 71 11.77 20.46 8.54
C SER A 71 10.44 20.67 9.26
N GLU A 72 10.25 20.03 10.41
CA GLU A 72 9.25 20.47 11.38
C GLU A 72 9.63 21.87 11.86
N ALA A 73 9.05 22.88 11.25
CA ALA A 73 9.03 24.25 11.73
C ALA A 73 7.84 25.00 11.12
N ASP A 74 6.62 24.48 11.29
CA ASP A 74 5.39 25.27 11.11
C ASP A 74 4.30 24.67 12.00
N ASP A 75 4.34 25.06 13.28
CA ASP A 75 3.16 25.46 14.07
C ASP A 75 3.59 25.73 15.53
N ALA A 76 4.16 26.92 15.74
CA ALA A 76 4.10 27.58 17.04
C ALA A 76 3.10 28.74 16.91
N VAL A 77 1.81 28.42 17.01
CA VAL A 77 0.78 29.43 17.30
C VAL A 77 0.99 29.87 18.76
N PRO A 78 1.34 31.13 19.05
CA PRO A 78 1.40 31.60 20.44
C PRO A 78 -0.04 31.75 20.93
N ASN A 79 -0.40 31.01 21.98
CA ASN A 79 -1.60 31.29 22.76
C ASN A 79 -1.41 32.62 23.51
N GLU A 80 -2.40 33.50 23.31
CA GLU A 80 -2.84 34.66 24.11
C GLU A 80 -1.83 35.75 24.51
#